data_AF-A0A9E4XLH5-F1
#
_entry.id   AF-A0A9E4XLH5-F1
#
_cell.length_a   1.000
_cell.length_b   1.000
_cell.length_c   1.000
_cell.angle_alpha   90.00
_cell.angle_beta   90.00
_cell.angle_gamma   90.00
#
_symmetry.space_group_name_H-M   'P 1'
#
loop_
_entity.id
_entity.type
_entity.pdbx_description
1 polymer ?
#
loop_
_entity_poly.entity_id
_entity_poly.type
_entity_poly.pdbx_seq_one_letter_code
_entity_poly.pdbx_strand_id
1 'polypeptide(L)'
;RMGPSATCPGAVADSLYDLAYHDSEKVNRRVKHRWSNTVLLLLVAVEAITGVFGLAAGSVDRAWLNDLHAVAGWSIVFVLAWKALVALRSLRRRRSAGARYATLALAVFLIVTLGLGLWWSNLGSFHIAGVRGMNLHIWGGLIVVPLMLWHAVKFTRRLRTGYDTDRRAVLRLGATVVAGAVAWALIETVLKAFSFGGADRRFTGSYEAGSFSGNRFPRTSWLDDSPGRVDRHDYRLAVRGAVQQELELTAPELETRQSVLTATIDCTGGWYSTQEWSGMPVDELLEAAGVLSDARSVTFSSITGYSRRFSIAEARGYLLATRVGGEPLSHGHGAPARLVAPGRRGFDWVKWVDTITLNTGSEWWQPPFPLT
;
A
#
# COMPACT_ATOMS: atom_id res chain seq x y z
N ARG A 1 -32.18 -87.81 22.03
CA ARG A 1 -30.95 -87.06 21.69
C ARG A 1 -31.30 -86.06 20.58
N MET A 2 -31.69 -84.83 20.95
CA MET A 2 -31.84 -83.72 20.01
C MET A 2 -30.65 -82.78 20.23
N GLY A 3 -29.93 -82.43 19.17
CA GLY A 3 -28.75 -81.57 19.21
C GLY A 3 -29.09 -80.09 19.40
N PRO A 4 -28.10 -79.25 19.78
CA PRO A 4 -28.31 -77.82 20.00
C PRO A 4 -28.42 -77.06 18.69
N SER A 5 -29.39 -76.14 18.60
CA SER A 5 -29.53 -75.17 17.52
C SER A 5 -28.42 -74.12 17.60
N ALA A 6 -27.61 -74.02 16.56
CA ALA A 6 -26.61 -72.97 16.39
C ALA A 6 -27.30 -71.61 16.20
N THR A 7 -27.04 -70.67 17.11
CA THR A 7 -27.32 -69.26 16.89
C THR A 7 -26.24 -68.68 15.97
N CYS A 8 -26.64 -68.21 14.79
CA CYS A 8 -25.75 -67.56 13.82
C CYS A 8 -25.04 -66.33 14.43
N PRO A 9 -23.70 -66.28 14.46
CA PRO A 9 -22.95 -65.11 14.97
C PRO A 9 -23.01 -63.87 14.07
N GLY A 10 -23.49 -64.00 12.83
CA GLY A 10 -23.40 -62.96 11.81
C GLY A 10 -24.32 -61.76 12.02
N ALA A 11 -25.53 -61.96 12.56
CA ALA A 11 -26.53 -60.89 12.66
C ALA A 11 -26.16 -59.78 13.67
N VAL A 12 -25.37 -60.11 14.71
CA VAL A 12 -24.90 -59.13 15.70
C VAL A 12 -23.66 -58.40 15.19
N ALA A 13 -22.81 -59.07 14.40
CA ALA A 13 -21.61 -58.48 13.82
C ALA A 13 -21.95 -57.44 12.74
N ASP A 14 -22.91 -57.74 11.85
CA ASP A 14 -23.38 -56.79 10.82
C ASP A 14 -24.07 -55.57 11.43
N SER A 15 -24.85 -55.74 12.51
CA SER A 15 -25.49 -54.63 13.22
C SER A 15 -24.46 -53.70 13.88
N LEU A 16 -23.37 -54.25 14.44
CA LEU A 16 -22.30 -53.47 15.05
C LEU A 16 -21.42 -52.81 13.99
N TYR A 17 -21.22 -53.44 12.84
CA TYR A 17 -20.53 -52.84 11.70
C TYR A 17 -21.34 -51.69 11.09
N ASP A 18 -22.65 -51.83 10.89
CA ASP A 18 -23.52 -50.75 10.39
C ASP A 18 -23.67 -49.60 11.39
N LEU A 19 -23.74 -49.90 12.71
CA LEU A 19 -23.72 -48.87 13.74
C LEU A 19 -22.38 -48.14 13.80
N ALA A 20 -21.25 -48.85 13.71
CA ALA A 20 -19.92 -48.25 13.68
C ALA A 20 -19.66 -47.48 12.36
N TYR A 21 -20.18 -47.97 11.24
CA TYR A 21 -20.07 -47.32 9.93
C TYR A 21 -20.91 -46.04 9.88
N HIS A 22 -22.18 -46.09 10.28
CA HIS A 22 -23.02 -44.89 10.37
C HIS A 22 -22.59 -43.90 11.46
N ASP A 23 -22.01 -44.37 12.56
CA ASP A 23 -21.45 -43.47 13.58
C ASP A 23 -20.11 -42.88 13.11
N SER A 24 -19.30 -43.61 12.34
CA SER A 24 -18.13 -43.04 11.67
C SER A 24 -18.51 -41.99 10.62
N GLU A 25 -19.59 -42.20 9.86
CA GLU A 25 -20.12 -41.24 8.89
C GLU A 25 -20.74 -40.00 9.56
N LYS A 26 -21.38 -40.19 10.73
CA LYS A 26 -21.93 -39.11 11.56
C LYS A 26 -20.85 -38.34 12.34
N VAL A 27 -19.77 -38.99 12.77
CA VAL A 27 -18.60 -38.35 13.40
C VAL A 27 -17.74 -37.66 12.33
N ASN A 28 -17.72 -38.18 11.11
CA ASN A 28 -17.14 -37.54 9.94
C ASN A 28 -18.08 -36.50 9.30
N ARG A 29 -19.24 -36.18 9.93
CA ARG A 29 -20.02 -34.97 9.60
C ARG A 29 -19.24 -33.72 9.97
N ARG A 30 -18.43 -33.33 8.99
CA ARG A 30 -18.13 -31.96 8.59
C ARG A 30 -17.72 -31.08 9.77
N VAL A 31 -16.41 -31.01 10.01
CA VAL A 31 -15.80 -29.67 10.06
C VAL A 31 -16.12 -29.03 8.71
N LYS A 32 -17.29 -28.39 8.58
CA LYS A 32 -17.63 -27.62 7.38
C LYS A 32 -16.53 -26.56 7.29
N HIS A 33 -15.54 -26.82 6.44
CA HIS A 33 -14.60 -25.80 6.02
C HIS A 33 -15.45 -24.65 5.52
N ARG A 34 -15.48 -23.57 6.32
CA ARG A 34 -16.23 -22.38 5.96
C ARG A 34 -15.39 -21.72 4.90
N TRP A 35 -15.75 -21.94 3.64
CA TRP A 35 -15.18 -21.28 2.46
C TRP A 35 -14.85 -19.80 2.72
N SER A 36 -15.66 -19.12 3.53
CA SER A 36 -15.47 -17.73 3.94
C SER A 36 -14.17 -17.46 4.70
N ASN A 37 -13.61 -18.42 5.45
CA ASN A 37 -12.30 -18.27 6.09
C ASN A 37 -11.18 -18.26 5.05
N THR A 38 -11.23 -19.16 4.06
CA THR A 38 -10.26 -19.21 2.96
C THR A 38 -10.37 -17.97 2.09
N VAL A 39 -11.59 -17.55 1.74
CA VAL A 39 -11.83 -16.32 0.99
C VAL A 39 -11.32 -15.10 1.75
N LEU A 40 -11.60 -14.95 3.05
CA LEU A 40 -11.08 -13.84 3.84
C LEU A 40 -9.55 -13.85 3.93
N LEU A 41 -8.92 -15.02 4.07
CA LEU A 41 -7.46 -15.11 4.09
C LEU A 41 -6.86 -14.64 2.76
N LEU A 42 -7.41 -15.09 1.64
CA LEU A 42 -6.96 -14.67 0.30
C LEU A 42 -7.19 -13.17 0.09
N LEU A 43 -8.38 -12.65 0.42
CA LEU A 43 -8.68 -11.23 0.27
C LEU A 43 -7.78 -10.36 1.14
N VAL A 44 -7.52 -10.73 2.41
CA VAL A 44 -6.59 -9.98 3.27
C VAL A 44 -5.15 -10.04 2.76
N ALA A 45 -4.73 -11.17 2.16
CA ALA A 45 -3.43 -11.25 1.51
C ALA A 45 -3.35 -10.35 0.27
N VAL A 46 -4.41 -10.33 -0.55
CA VAL A 46 -4.52 -9.40 -1.69
C VAL A 46 -4.44 -7.96 -1.20
N GLU A 47 -5.21 -7.57 -0.17
CA GLU A 47 -5.18 -6.22 0.41
C GLU A 47 -3.81 -5.82 0.93
N ALA A 48 -3.10 -6.72 1.61
CA ALA A 48 -1.76 -6.44 2.10
C ALA A 48 -0.80 -6.19 0.92
N ILE A 49 -0.88 -6.99 -0.13
CA ILE A 49 -0.04 -6.85 -1.33
C ILE A 49 -0.41 -5.56 -2.08
N THR A 50 -1.69 -5.36 -2.42
CA THR A 50 -2.15 -4.20 -3.18
C THR A 50 -1.98 -2.91 -2.39
N GLY A 51 -2.12 -2.92 -1.06
CA GLY A 51 -1.86 -1.77 -0.21
C GLY A 51 -0.39 -1.36 -0.26
N VAL A 52 0.54 -2.30 -0.14
CA VAL A 52 1.98 -2.03 -0.24
C VAL A 52 2.36 -1.53 -1.64
N PHE A 53 1.97 -2.25 -2.70
CA PHE A 53 2.33 -1.85 -4.06
C PHE A 53 1.60 -0.58 -4.52
N GLY A 54 0.37 -0.36 -4.06
CA GLY A 54 -0.42 0.85 -4.32
C GLY A 54 0.21 2.10 -3.72
N LEU A 55 0.81 2.00 -2.52
CA LEU A 55 1.56 3.12 -1.92
C LEU A 55 2.78 3.54 -2.76
N ALA A 56 3.40 2.60 -3.47
CA ALA A 56 4.53 2.86 -4.37
C ALA A 56 4.12 3.27 -5.79
N ALA A 57 2.84 3.15 -6.15
CA ALA A 57 2.32 3.44 -7.49
C ALA A 57 1.95 4.93 -7.66
N GLY A 58 2.87 5.73 -8.20
CA GLY A 58 2.66 7.17 -8.46
C GLY A 58 2.05 7.51 -9.80
N SER A 59 1.86 6.52 -10.68
CA SER A 59 1.55 6.69 -12.09
C SER A 59 0.21 6.05 -12.48
N VAL A 60 -0.45 6.63 -13.48
CA VAL A 60 -1.82 6.27 -13.88
C VAL A 60 -1.90 4.84 -14.46
N ASP A 61 -0.83 4.37 -15.11
CA ASP A 61 -0.71 2.99 -15.62
C ASP A 61 -0.79 1.93 -14.50
N ARG A 62 -0.54 2.33 -13.25
CA ARG A 62 -0.61 1.47 -12.07
C ARG A 62 -1.84 1.73 -11.19
N ALA A 63 -2.78 2.57 -11.64
CA ALA A 63 -4.01 2.87 -10.89
C ALA A 63 -4.83 1.63 -10.53
N TRP A 64 -4.78 0.59 -11.39
CA TRP A 64 -5.49 -0.67 -11.19
C TRP A 64 -5.13 -1.38 -9.87
N LEU A 65 -3.95 -1.11 -9.28
CA LEU A 65 -3.59 -1.66 -7.97
C LEU A 65 -4.52 -1.14 -6.86
N ASN A 66 -4.90 0.14 -6.92
CA ASN A 66 -5.79 0.76 -5.96
C ASN A 66 -7.25 0.38 -6.23
N ASP A 67 -7.63 0.21 -7.49
CA ASP A 67 -8.94 -0.35 -7.84
C ASP A 67 -9.08 -1.77 -7.29
N LEU A 68 -8.05 -2.61 -7.45
CA LEU A 68 -8.03 -3.97 -6.91
C LEU A 68 -8.08 -3.97 -5.38
N HIS A 69 -7.37 -3.04 -4.72
CA HIS A 69 -7.47 -2.82 -3.27
C HIS A 69 -8.91 -2.47 -2.86
N ALA A 70 -9.55 -1.52 -3.54
CA ALA A 70 -10.93 -1.14 -3.25
C ALA A 70 -11.92 -2.31 -3.44
N VAL A 71 -11.81 -3.05 -4.55
CA VAL A 71 -12.64 -4.23 -4.82
C VAL A 71 -12.45 -5.31 -3.76
N ALA A 72 -11.21 -5.57 -3.35
CA ALA A 72 -10.90 -6.53 -2.28
C ALA A 72 -11.50 -6.08 -0.94
N GLY A 73 -11.43 -4.79 -0.61
CA GLY A 73 -11.99 -4.23 0.63
C GLY A 73 -13.50 -4.34 0.69
N TRP A 74 -14.19 -3.99 -0.40
CA TRP A 74 -15.64 -4.18 -0.52
C TRP A 74 -16.04 -5.67 -0.48
N SER A 75 -15.22 -6.55 -1.06
CA SER A 75 -15.41 -8.00 -0.95
C SER A 75 -15.30 -8.49 0.50
N ILE A 76 -14.35 -7.94 1.28
CA ILE A 76 -14.21 -8.23 2.71
C ILE A 76 -15.43 -7.75 3.49
N VAL A 77 -15.93 -6.54 3.24
CA VAL A 77 -17.16 -6.01 3.88
C VAL A 77 -18.31 -6.98 3.69
N PHE A 78 -18.54 -7.44 2.46
CA PHE A 78 -19.61 -8.38 2.13
C PHE A 78 -19.48 -9.70 2.91
N VAL A 79 -18.28 -10.31 2.92
CA VAL A 79 -18.05 -11.57 3.64
C VAL A 79 -18.15 -11.36 5.15
N LEU A 80 -17.69 -10.24 5.68
CA LEU A 80 -17.77 -9.91 7.10
C LEU A 80 -19.21 -9.67 7.54
N ALA A 81 -20.04 -8.98 6.76
CA ALA A 81 -21.46 -8.80 7.04
C ALA A 81 -22.18 -10.16 7.15
N TRP A 82 -21.92 -11.06 6.19
CA TRP A 82 -22.41 -12.44 6.23
C TRP A 82 -21.89 -13.22 7.45
N LYS A 83 -20.59 -13.08 7.75
CA LYS A 83 -19.92 -13.81 8.83
C LYS A 83 -20.30 -13.29 10.22
N ALA A 84 -20.60 -12.00 10.37
CA ALA A 84 -21.00 -11.37 11.63
C ALA A 84 -22.24 -12.05 12.23
N LEU A 85 -23.23 -12.36 11.38
CA LEU A 85 -24.45 -13.09 11.75
C LEU A 85 -24.16 -14.48 12.38
N VAL A 86 -23.03 -15.08 12.01
CA VAL A 86 -22.60 -16.41 12.50
C VAL A 86 -21.55 -16.30 13.62
N ALA A 87 -20.71 -15.26 13.60
CA ALA A 87 -19.59 -15.04 14.51
C ALA A 87 -20.06 -14.69 15.93
N LEU A 88 -21.14 -13.92 16.07
CA LEU A 88 -21.75 -13.58 17.36
C LEU A 88 -22.13 -14.82 18.17
N ARG A 89 -22.58 -15.89 17.50
CA ARG A 89 -22.91 -17.18 18.14
C ARG A 89 -21.66 -17.96 18.56
N SER A 90 -20.52 -17.70 17.94
CA SER A 90 -19.26 -18.40 18.21
C SER A 90 -18.48 -17.82 19.38
N LEU A 91 -18.72 -16.56 19.77
CA LEU A 91 -18.05 -15.91 20.90
C LEU A 91 -18.44 -16.54 22.25
N ARG A 92 -19.61 -17.18 22.33
CA ARG A 92 -20.10 -17.89 23.52
C ARG A 92 -19.42 -19.23 23.79
N ARG A 93 -18.54 -19.71 22.89
CA ARG A 93 -17.86 -21.01 23.05
C ARG A 93 -16.67 -20.89 24.02
N ARG A 94 -16.49 -21.89 24.89
CA ARG A 94 -15.30 -21.98 25.74
C ARG A 94 -14.05 -22.13 24.87
N ARG A 95 -13.09 -21.22 25.04
CA ARG A 95 -11.81 -21.14 24.29
C ARG A 95 -10.70 -20.78 25.27
N SER A 96 -9.45 -21.15 24.96
CA SER A 96 -8.30 -20.68 25.72
C SER A 96 -8.19 -19.16 25.67
N ALA A 97 -7.66 -18.55 26.73
CA ALA A 97 -7.50 -17.09 26.82
C ALA A 97 -6.71 -16.53 25.62
N GLY A 98 -5.59 -17.17 25.26
CA GLY A 98 -4.77 -16.74 24.11
C GLY A 98 -5.51 -16.74 22.76
N ALA A 99 -6.35 -17.75 22.48
CA ALA A 99 -7.12 -17.79 21.23
C ALA A 99 -8.25 -16.73 21.23
N ARG A 100 -8.80 -16.40 22.40
CA ARG A 100 -9.78 -15.32 22.55
C ARG A 100 -9.14 -13.97 22.26
N TYR A 101 -8.02 -13.64 22.90
CA TYR A 101 -7.31 -12.38 22.68
C TYR A 101 -6.87 -12.21 21.23
N ALA A 102 -6.31 -13.26 20.60
CA ALA A 102 -5.94 -13.20 19.19
C ALA A 102 -7.12 -12.92 18.25
N THR A 103 -8.28 -13.52 18.53
CA THR A 103 -9.49 -13.26 17.74
C THR A 103 -10.02 -11.85 17.95
N LEU A 104 -10.06 -11.38 19.20
CA LEU A 104 -10.59 -10.05 19.54
C LEU A 104 -9.68 -8.95 18.98
N ALA A 105 -8.37 -9.06 19.17
CA ALA A 105 -7.41 -8.10 18.64
C ALA A 105 -7.51 -8.00 17.11
N LEU A 106 -7.47 -9.14 16.41
CA LEU A 106 -7.63 -9.15 14.96
C LEU A 106 -8.98 -8.54 14.52
N ALA A 107 -10.08 -8.89 15.17
CA ALA A 107 -11.40 -8.38 14.81
C ALA A 107 -11.51 -6.86 15.02
N VAL A 108 -11.03 -6.34 16.15
CA VAL A 108 -11.04 -4.90 16.46
C VAL A 108 -10.20 -4.15 15.45
N PHE A 109 -8.93 -4.55 15.25
CA PHE A 109 -8.06 -3.85 14.31
C PHE A 109 -8.55 -3.95 12.86
N LEU A 110 -9.06 -5.11 12.43
CA LEU A 110 -9.63 -5.25 11.09
C LEU A 110 -10.83 -4.32 10.88
N ILE A 111 -11.76 -4.24 11.84
CA ILE A 111 -12.93 -3.36 11.75
C ILE A 111 -12.49 -1.89 11.73
N VAL A 112 -11.54 -1.50 12.60
CA VAL A 112 -11.02 -0.14 12.65
C VAL A 112 -10.32 0.21 11.33
N THR A 113 -9.40 -0.61 10.85
CA THR A 113 -8.68 -0.39 9.59
C THR A 113 -9.63 -0.30 8.40
N LEU A 114 -10.61 -1.19 8.31
CA LEU A 114 -11.63 -1.18 7.25
C LEU A 114 -12.50 0.07 7.34
N GLY A 115 -12.92 0.46 8.56
CA GLY A 115 -13.69 1.68 8.80
C GLY A 115 -12.92 2.95 8.41
N LEU A 116 -11.63 3.04 8.74
CA LEU A 116 -10.75 4.14 8.33
C LEU A 116 -10.60 4.20 6.80
N GLY A 117 -10.42 3.06 6.14
CA GLY A 117 -10.32 2.97 4.69
C GLY A 117 -11.62 3.36 3.98
N LEU A 118 -12.77 2.89 4.48
CA LEU A 118 -14.08 3.27 3.98
C LEU A 118 -14.38 4.74 4.24
N TRP A 119 -14.05 5.29 5.40
CA TRP A 119 -14.20 6.73 5.63
C TRP A 119 -13.38 7.52 4.63
N TRP A 120 -12.09 7.19 4.52
CA TRP A 120 -11.17 7.87 3.62
C TRP A 120 -11.63 7.78 2.15
N SER A 121 -12.12 6.63 1.71
CA SER A 121 -12.57 6.37 0.34
C SER A 121 -14.03 6.72 0.08
N ASN A 122 -14.75 7.38 0.98
CA ASN A 122 -16.14 7.77 0.70
C ASN A 122 -16.47 9.17 1.21
N LEU A 123 -16.03 9.51 2.42
CA LEU A 123 -16.44 10.74 3.09
C LEU A 123 -15.45 11.88 2.89
N GLY A 124 -14.15 11.57 2.88
CA GLY A 124 -13.12 12.59 2.69
C GLY A 124 -11.90 12.39 3.57
N SER A 125 -10.95 13.33 3.46
CA SER A 125 -9.80 13.40 4.36
C SER A 125 -10.20 13.87 5.76
N PHE A 126 -9.52 13.36 6.78
CA PHE A 126 -9.67 13.77 8.16
C PHE A 126 -8.33 13.65 8.90
N HIS A 127 -8.23 14.26 10.09
CA HIS A 127 -7.05 14.21 10.93
C HIS A 127 -7.43 13.89 12.37
N ILE A 128 -6.59 13.12 13.06
CA ILE A 128 -6.71 12.85 14.50
C ILE A 128 -5.35 13.14 15.13
N ALA A 129 -5.32 14.09 16.08
CA ALA A 129 -4.08 14.51 16.76
C ALA A 129 -2.91 14.82 15.79
N GLY A 130 -3.19 15.53 14.69
CA GLY A 130 -2.19 15.88 13.67
C GLY A 130 -1.86 14.77 12.66
N VAL A 131 -2.37 13.55 12.85
CA VAL A 131 -2.16 12.43 11.93
C VAL A 131 -3.29 12.33 10.92
N ARG A 132 -2.96 12.27 9.62
CA ARG A 132 -3.93 12.05 8.53
C ARG A 132 -4.59 10.67 8.64
N GLY A 133 -5.88 10.60 8.31
CA GLY A 133 -6.64 9.34 8.26
C GLY A 133 -5.97 8.24 7.41
N MET A 134 -5.35 8.61 6.29
CA MET A 134 -4.59 7.68 5.45
C MET A 134 -3.45 7.00 6.23
N ASN A 135 -2.68 7.76 7.02
CA ASN A 135 -1.59 7.20 7.83
C ASN A 135 -2.13 6.21 8.86
N LEU A 136 -3.26 6.54 9.52
CA LEU A 136 -3.91 5.64 10.47
C LEU A 136 -4.37 4.33 9.79
N HIS A 137 -4.91 4.42 8.57
CA HIS A 137 -5.31 3.25 7.79
C HIS A 137 -4.10 2.37 7.45
N ILE A 138 -3.00 2.98 6.96
CA ILE A 138 -1.75 2.27 6.63
C ILE A 138 -1.19 1.55 7.87
N TRP A 139 -1.05 2.25 9.00
CA TRP A 139 -0.56 1.65 10.24
C TRP A 139 -1.47 0.52 10.74
N GLY A 140 -2.78 0.72 10.64
CA GLY A 140 -3.76 -0.32 10.95
C GLY A 140 -3.56 -1.57 10.08
N GLY A 141 -3.38 -1.40 8.76
CA GLY A 141 -3.10 -2.50 7.83
C GLY A 141 -1.82 -3.26 8.20
N LEU A 142 -0.74 -2.53 8.51
CA LEU A 142 0.53 -3.12 8.96
C LEU A 142 0.40 -3.90 10.28
N ILE A 143 -0.51 -3.50 11.18
CA ILE A 143 -0.80 -4.22 12.43
C ILE A 143 -1.70 -5.43 12.19
N VAL A 144 -2.66 -5.34 11.25
CA VAL A 144 -3.58 -6.44 10.92
C VAL A 144 -2.81 -7.67 10.40
N VAL A 145 -1.74 -7.50 9.62
CA VAL A 145 -0.94 -8.61 9.08
C VAL A 145 -0.34 -9.52 10.17
N PRO A 146 0.49 -9.03 11.13
CA PRO A 146 1.02 -9.86 12.20
C PRO A 146 -0.07 -10.38 13.15
N LEU A 147 -1.16 -9.62 13.38
CA LEU A 147 -2.31 -10.13 14.13
C LEU A 147 -3.00 -11.29 13.41
N MET A 148 -3.08 -11.26 12.08
CA MET A 148 -3.61 -12.35 11.27
C MET A 148 -2.71 -13.59 11.37
N LEU A 149 -1.38 -13.42 11.33
CA LEU A 149 -0.43 -14.51 11.53
C LEU A 149 -0.53 -15.10 12.94
N TRP A 150 -0.62 -14.26 13.97
CA TRP A 150 -0.80 -14.71 15.35
C TRP A 150 -2.13 -15.45 15.53
N HIS A 151 -3.22 -14.93 14.96
CA HIS A 151 -4.51 -15.60 14.90
C HIS A 151 -4.37 -16.95 14.19
N ALA A 152 -3.74 -16.99 13.01
CA ALA A 152 -3.53 -18.22 12.28
C ALA A 152 -2.78 -19.25 13.15
N VAL A 153 -1.65 -18.91 13.75
CA VAL A 153 -0.85 -19.83 14.61
C VAL A 153 -1.65 -20.40 15.78
N LYS A 154 -2.52 -19.60 16.42
CA LYS A 154 -3.38 -20.10 17.52
C LYS A 154 -4.46 -21.07 17.04
N PHE A 155 -4.77 -21.08 15.74
CA PHE A 155 -5.81 -21.91 15.12
C PHE A 155 -5.26 -22.97 14.14
N THR A 156 -3.98 -22.91 13.72
CA THR A 156 -3.31 -23.81 12.76
C THR A 156 -3.11 -25.22 13.30
N ARG A 157 -3.13 -25.43 14.63
CA ARG A 157 -3.23 -26.78 15.23
C ARG A 157 -4.53 -27.53 14.84
N ARG A 158 -5.45 -26.88 14.11
CA ARG A 158 -6.70 -27.46 13.58
C ARG A 158 -6.92 -27.16 12.08
N LEU A 159 -5.91 -26.69 11.35
CA LEU A 159 -5.98 -26.58 9.89
C LEU A 159 -5.69 -27.94 9.27
N ARG A 160 -6.65 -28.87 9.31
CA ARG A 160 -6.67 -29.95 8.33
C ARG A 160 -7.08 -29.34 7.00
N THR A 161 -6.13 -28.89 6.20
CA THR A 161 -6.39 -28.45 4.83
C THR A 161 -6.63 -29.68 3.97
N GLY A 162 -7.83 -30.24 4.04
CA GLY A 162 -8.38 -30.95 2.87
C GLY A 162 -8.63 -29.88 1.82
N TYR A 163 -7.73 -29.73 0.86
CA TYR A 163 -7.98 -28.93 -0.33
C TYR A 163 -9.02 -29.68 -1.16
N ASP A 164 -10.28 -29.61 -0.74
CA ASP A 164 -11.37 -29.73 -1.69
C ASP A 164 -11.35 -28.42 -2.48
N THR A 165 -10.53 -28.39 -3.53
CA THR A 165 -10.66 -27.51 -4.70
C THR A 165 -11.98 -27.82 -5.42
N ASP A 166 -13.08 -27.82 -4.67
CA ASP A 166 -14.41 -27.99 -5.21
C ASP A 166 -14.71 -26.77 -6.06
N ARG A 167 -15.18 -26.99 -7.29
CA ARG A 167 -15.67 -25.95 -8.21
C ARG A 167 -16.55 -24.93 -7.49
N ARG A 168 -17.31 -25.36 -6.47
CA ARG A 168 -18.14 -24.51 -5.61
C ARG A 168 -17.36 -23.47 -4.81
N ALA A 169 -16.15 -23.78 -4.34
CA ALA A 169 -15.31 -22.83 -3.59
C ALA A 169 -14.80 -21.71 -4.50
N VAL A 170 -14.34 -22.06 -5.71
CA VAL A 170 -13.93 -21.09 -6.74
C VAL A 170 -15.10 -20.21 -7.15
N LEU A 171 -16.27 -20.79 -7.41
CA LEU A 171 -17.49 -20.04 -7.73
C LEU A 171 -17.91 -19.07 -6.61
N ARG A 172 -17.78 -19.48 -5.34
CA ARG A 172 -18.08 -18.60 -4.19
C ARG A 172 -17.08 -17.46 -4.05
N LEU A 173 -15.78 -17.72 -4.27
CA LEU A 173 -14.77 -16.67 -4.30
C LEU A 173 -15.07 -15.68 -5.44
N GLY A 174 -15.30 -16.18 -6.65
CA GLY A 174 -15.65 -15.37 -7.82
C GLY A 174 -16.91 -14.52 -7.57
N ALA A 175 -17.99 -15.13 -7.07
CA ALA A 175 -19.21 -14.40 -6.73
C ALA A 175 -18.99 -13.32 -5.65
N THR A 176 -18.11 -13.58 -4.68
CA THR A 176 -17.74 -12.59 -3.65
C THR A 176 -17.01 -11.41 -4.26
N VAL A 177 -16.03 -11.66 -5.13
CA VAL A 177 -15.26 -10.60 -5.81
C VAL A 177 -16.17 -9.79 -6.73
N VAL A 178 -17.06 -10.43 -7.48
CA VAL A 178 -18.05 -9.75 -8.33
C VAL A 178 -18.97 -8.86 -7.48
N ALA A 179 -19.48 -9.37 -6.34
CA ALA A 179 -20.31 -8.57 -5.43
C ALA A 179 -19.55 -7.37 -4.87
N GLY A 180 -18.27 -7.54 -4.49
CA GLY A 180 -17.41 -6.44 -4.06
C GLY A 180 -17.18 -5.39 -5.16
N ALA A 181 -16.92 -5.83 -6.39
CA ALA A 181 -16.74 -4.94 -7.53
C ALA A 181 -18.01 -4.15 -7.88
N VAL A 182 -19.17 -4.80 -7.85
CA VAL A 182 -20.46 -4.12 -8.06
C VAL A 182 -20.71 -3.11 -6.94
N ALA A 183 -20.49 -3.47 -5.67
CA ALA A 183 -20.64 -2.54 -4.56
C ALA A 183 -19.72 -1.32 -4.69
N TRP A 184 -18.46 -1.55 -5.06
CA TRP A 184 -17.50 -0.47 -5.32
C TRP A 184 -17.93 0.42 -6.50
N ALA A 185 -18.34 -0.14 -7.62
CA ALA A 185 -18.80 0.65 -8.78
C ALA A 185 -20.06 1.48 -8.46
N LEU A 186 -20.99 0.90 -7.69
CA LEU A 186 -22.20 1.60 -7.25
C LEU A 186 -21.85 2.75 -6.30
N ILE A 187 -20.96 2.53 -5.31
CA ILE A 187 -20.59 3.60 -4.39
C ILE A 187 -19.85 4.73 -5.12
N GLU A 188 -18.92 4.43 -6.03
CA GLU A 188 -18.24 5.44 -6.86
C GLU A 188 -19.23 6.26 -7.68
N THR A 189 -20.27 5.62 -8.22
CA THR A 189 -21.35 6.30 -8.94
C THR A 189 -22.14 7.25 -8.02
N VAL A 190 -22.50 6.79 -6.82
CA VAL A 190 -23.20 7.61 -5.81
C VAL A 190 -22.33 8.78 -5.36
N LEU A 191 -21.06 8.55 -5.06
CA LEU A 191 -20.14 9.60 -4.62
C LEU A 191 -20.09 10.74 -5.65
N LYS A 192 -19.94 10.39 -6.94
CA LYS A 192 -19.91 11.35 -8.05
C LYS A 192 -21.25 12.05 -8.27
N ALA A 193 -22.36 11.30 -8.24
CA ALA A 193 -23.70 11.84 -8.48
C ALA A 193 -24.14 12.86 -7.41
N PHE A 194 -23.66 12.70 -6.18
CA PHE A 194 -24.01 13.56 -5.04
C PHE A 194 -22.86 14.44 -4.56
N SER A 195 -21.75 14.50 -5.30
CA SER A 195 -20.56 15.31 -4.96
C SER A 195 -20.09 15.10 -3.51
N PHE A 196 -20.11 13.86 -3.03
CA PHE A 196 -19.52 13.53 -1.74
C PHE A 196 -18.02 13.79 -1.79
N GLY A 197 -17.41 14.13 -0.64
CA GLY A 197 -15.98 14.44 -0.57
C GLY A 197 -15.10 13.37 -1.21
N GLY A 198 -15.54 12.11 -1.20
CA GLY A 198 -14.84 11.04 -1.88
C GLY A 198 -14.72 11.13 -3.41
N ALA A 199 -15.58 11.86 -4.10
CA ALA A 199 -15.54 11.98 -5.55
C ALA A 199 -14.28 12.68 -6.07
N ASP A 200 -13.65 13.52 -5.25
CA ASP A 200 -12.53 14.38 -5.64
C ASP A 200 -11.15 13.74 -5.41
N ARG A 201 -11.11 12.44 -5.10
CA ARG A 201 -9.84 11.72 -4.94
C ARG A 201 -9.11 11.56 -6.26
N ARG A 202 -7.79 11.62 -6.18
CA ARG A 202 -6.91 11.09 -7.23
C ARG A 202 -6.96 9.56 -7.25
N PHE A 203 -6.51 8.94 -8.34
CA PHE A 203 -6.40 7.47 -8.48
C PHE A 203 -5.54 6.79 -7.40
N THR A 204 -4.74 7.55 -6.68
CA THR A 204 -3.92 7.12 -5.53
C THR A 204 -4.68 7.12 -4.21
N GLY A 205 -5.95 7.56 -4.22
CA GLY A 205 -6.76 7.83 -3.04
C GLY A 205 -6.43 9.16 -2.34
N SER A 206 -5.44 9.92 -2.81
CA SER A 206 -5.05 11.21 -2.24
C SER A 206 -6.07 12.32 -2.52
N TYR A 207 -6.17 13.28 -1.61
CA TYR A 207 -6.97 14.49 -1.75
C TYR A 207 -6.13 15.71 -2.12
N GLU A 208 -6.74 16.66 -2.83
CA GLU A 208 -6.12 17.95 -3.14
C GLU A 208 -5.71 18.67 -1.83
N ALA A 209 -4.51 19.22 -1.81
CA ALA A 209 -4.06 20.09 -0.73
C ALA A 209 -3.13 21.20 -1.25
N GLY A 210 -3.71 22.37 -1.50
CA GLY A 210 -2.97 23.62 -1.70
C GLY A 210 -2.26 23.71 -3.05
N SER A 211 -2.85 23.21 -4.12
CA SER A 211 -2.36 23.38 -5.49
C SER A 211 -2.23 24.87 -5.83
N PHE A 212 -1.18 25.22 -6.57
CA PHE A 212 -0.85 26.58 -6.99
C PHE A 212 -0.71 27.58 -5.82
N SER A 213 -0.30 27.10 -4.65
CA SER A 213 -0.13 27.91 -3.44
C SER A 213 1.34 28.24 -3.12
N GLY A 214 2.28 27.91 -4.03
CA GLY A 214 3.70 28.16 -3.83
C GLY A 214 4.23 27.32 -2.68
N ASN A 215 4.86 27.93 -1.68
CA ASN A 215 5.38 27.23 -0.50
C ASN A 215 4.31 26.83 0.55
N ARG A 216 3.02 27.07 0.31
CA ARG A 216 1.97 26.84 1.31
C ARG A 216 1.34 25.44 1.28
N PHE A 217 1.63 24.60 0.28
CA PHE A 217 1.16 23.20 0.27
C PHE A 217 1.79 22.40 1.42
N PRO A 218 1.19 21.26 1.83
CA PRO A 218 1.64 20.51 3.00
C PRO A 218 3.13 20.14 2.93
N ARG A 219 3.82 20.34 4.05
CA ARG A 219 5.21 19.90 4.23
C ARG A 219 5.20 18.50 4.81
N THR A 220 5.79 17.56 4.10
CA THR A 220 6.02 16.20 4.58
C THR A 220 7.44 15.81 4.27
N SER A 221 8.13 15.26 5.26
CA SER A 221 9.47 14.67 5.13
C SER A 221 9.38 13.20 5.50
N TRP A 222 10.13 12.35 4.79
CA TRP A 222 10.22 10.94 5.13
C TRP A 222 10.90 10.81 6.50
N LEU A 223 10.37 9.95 7.37
CA LEU A 223 10.87 9.72 8.75
C LEU A 223 11.14 11.00 9.57
N ASP A 224 10.43 12.09 9.25
CA ASP A 224 10.57 13.41 9.88
C ASP A 224 11.96 14.07 9.71
N ASP A 225 12.60 13.83 8.55
CA ASP A 225 13.84 14.51 8.17
C ASP A 225 13.71 16.04 8.26
N SER A 226 14.57 16.64 9.08
CA SER A 226 14.60 18.08 9.35
C SER A 226 16.05 18.58 9.51
N PRO A 227 16.84 18.66 8.42
CA PRO A 227 18.16 19.25 8.49
C PRO A 227 18.10 20.73 8.90
N GLY A 228 19.22 21.24 9.41
CA GLY A 228 19.42 22.68 9.63
C GLY A 228 19.21 23.46 8.33
N ARG A 229 18.93 24.76 8.44
CA ARG A 229 18.84 25.62 7.25
C ARG A 229 20.18 25.61 6.52
N VAL A 230 20.11 25.36 5.22
CA VAL A 230 21.27 25.40 4.32
C VAL A 230 21.50 26.83 3.90
N ASP A 231 22.72 27.35 4.12
CA ASP A 231 23.12 28.63 3.57
C ASP A 231 23.29 28.51 2.05
N ARG A 232 22.68 29.44 1.30
CA ARG A 232 22.75 29.47 -0.16
C ARG A 232 24.17 29.77 -0.67
N HIS A 233 24.98 30.47 0.11
CA HIS A 233 26.37 30.82 -0.28
C HIS A 233 27.32 29.63 -0.14
N ASP A 234 27.09 28.79 0.87
CA ASP A 234 27.90 27.60 1.14
C ASP A 234 27.43 26.37 0.36
N TYR A 235 26.19 26.41 -0.15
CA TYR A 235 25.62 25.30 -0.90
C TYR A 235 26.41 24.97 -2.17
N ARG A 236 26.68 23.68 -2.36
CA ARG A 236 27.26 23.10 -3.55
C ARG A 236 26.44 21.88 -3.97
N LEU A 237 26.17 21.77 -5.28
CA LEU A 237 25.61 20.58 -5.91
C LEU A 237 26.74 19.86 -6.65
N ALA A 238 27.04 18.64 -6.27
CA ALA A 238 27.99 17.78 -6.97
C ALA A 238 27.28 16.88 -7.99
N VAL A 239 27.75 16.86 -9.24
CA VAL A 239 27.37 15.86 -10.26
C VAL A 239 28.58 14.97 -10.52
N ARG A 240 28.46 13.67 -10.22
CA ARG A 240 29.62 12.75 -10.16
C ARG A 240 29.31 11.33 -10.63
N GLY A 241 30.33 10.47 -10.64
CA GLY A 241 30.20 9.05 -10.96
C GLY A 241 30.47 8.76 -12.43
N ALA A 242 29.58 8.03 -13.09
CA ALA A 242 29.74 7.63 -14.50
C ALA A 242 29.46 8.80 -15.49
N VAL A 243 30.31 9.83 -15.42
CA VAL A 243 30.28 11.05 -16.24
C VAL A 243 31.68 11.35 -16.78
N GLN A 244 31.78 12.11 -17.89
CA GLN A 244 33.04 12.54 -18.47
C GLN A 244 33.70 13.65 -17.65
N GLN A 245 32.89 14.56 -17.10
CA GLN A 245 33.34 15.66 -16.28
C GLN A 245 32.45 15.76 -15.04
N GLU A 246 33.06 15.67 -13.86
CA GLU A 246 32.37 15.98 -12.61
C GLU A 246 32.12 17.48 -12.53
N LEU A 247 30.93 17.86 -12.06
CA LEU A 247 30.52 19.25 -11.92
C LEU A 247 30.31 19.57 -10.44
N GLU A 248 30.65 20.78 -10.05
CA GLU A 248 30.27 21.36 -8.77
C GLU A 248 29.61 22.71 -9.04
N LEU A 249 28.33 22.83 -8.72
CA LEU A 249 27.51 24.00 -9.02
C LEU A 249 27.07 24.71 -7.74
N THR A 250 27.21 26.03 -7.73
CA THR A 250 26.71 26.90 -6.67
C THR A 250 25.20 27.15 -6.83
N ALA A 251 24.54 27.63 -5.77
CA ALA A 251 23.11 27.98 -5.85
C ALA A 251 22.81 29.05 -6.94
N PRO A 252 23.61 30.13 -7.08
CA PRO A 252 23.41 31.10 -8.17
C PRO A 252 23.53 30.47 -9.56
N GLU A 253 24.48 29.56 -9.78
CA GLU A 253 24.64 28.88 -11.09
C GLU A 253 23.40 28.05 -11.45
N LEU A 254 22.80 27.36 -10.47
CA LEU A 254 21.52 26.64 -10.68
C LEU A 254 20.34 27.57 -10.99
N GLU A 255 20.41 28.83 -10.57
CA GLU A 255 19.38 29.84 -10.82
C GLU A 255 19.57 30.57 -12.17
N THR A 256 20.73 30.45 -12.82
CA THR A 256 21.00 31.12 -14.11
C THR A 256 20.12 30.62 -15.26
N ARG A 257 19.73 29.34 -15.22
CA ARG A 257 18.79 28.74 -16.16
C ARG A 257 17.57 28.24 -15.41
N GLN A 258 16.40 28.65 -15.87
CA GLN A 258 15.12 28.34 -15.23
C GLN A 258 14.14 27.88 -16.30
N SER A 259 13.93 26.57 -16.36
CA SER A 259 12.80 25.98 -17.05
C SER A 259 11.63 25.86 -16.09
N VAL A 260 10.42 26.01 -16.62
CA VAL A 260 9.18 25.92 -15.85
C VAL A 260 8.47 24.61 -16.15
N LEU A 261 8.06 23.90 -15.10
CA LEU A 261 7.32 22.64 -15.19
C LEU A 261 6.14 22.66 -14.22
N THR A 262 4.92 22.51 -14.74
CA THR A 262 3.75 22.25 -13.90
C THR A 262 3.70 20.76 -13.57
N ALA A 263 3.80 20.41 -12.29
CA ALA A 263 3.81 19.02 -11.86
C ALA A 263 3.07 18.81 -10.54
N THR A 264 2.45 17.63 -10.44
CA THR A 264 1.74 17.17 -9.24
C THR A 264 2.64 16.31 -8.38
N ILE A 265 2.91 16.74 -7.14
CA ILE A 265 3.45 15.89 -6.10
C ILE A 265 2.30 15.16 -5.41
N ASP A 266 2.42 13.84 -5.25
CA ASP A 266 1.36 13.01 -4.66
C ASP A 266 1.94 12.16 -3.52
N CYS A 267 1.61 12.54 -2.29
CA CYS A 267 2.18 12.01 -1.07
C CYS A 267 1.44 10.74 -0.61
N THR A 268 2.20 9.76 -0.11
CA THR A 268 1.66 8.55 0.55
C THR A 268 0.82 8.84 1.78
N GLY A 269 0.97 10.02 2.39
CA GLY A 269 0.10 10.50 3.46
C GLY A 269 -1.32 10.89 3.02
N GLY A 270 -1.68 10.68 1.75
CA GLY A 270 -3.05 10.87 1.25
C GLY A 270 -3.36 12.31 0.85
N TRP A 271 -2.36 13.05 0.36
CA TRP A 271 -2.58 14.36 -0.21
C TRP A 271 -1.76 14.54 -1.49
N TYR A 272 -2.26 15.33 -2.42
CA TYR A 272 -1.53 15.75 -3.60
C TYR A 272 -1.59 17.26 -3.77
N SER A 273 -0.63 17.82 -4.49
CA SER A 273 -0.60 19.24 -4.80
C SER A 273 0.03 19.45 -6.16
N THR A 274 -0.63 20.22 -7.03
CA THR A 274 -0.08 20.64 -8.32
C THR A 274 0.54 22.00 -8.16
N GLN A 275 1.80 22.16 -8.57
CA GLN A 275 2.49 23.45 -8.52
C GLN A 275 3.18 23.72 -9.85
N GLU A 276 3.47 24.99 -10.08
CA GLU A 276 4.46 25.43 -11.06
C GLU A 276 5.83 25.43 -10.40
N TRP A 277 6.76 24.65 -10.93
CA TRP A 277 8.13 24.53 -10.45
C TRP A 277 9.08 25.22 -11.42
N SER A 278 10.11 25.88 -10.91
CA SER A 278 11.16 26.47 -11.76
C SER A 278 12.55 26.04 -11.29
N GLY A 279 13.43 25.71 -12.23
CA GLY A 279 14.73 25.13 -11.93
C GLY A 279 15.54 24.74 -13.16
N MET A 280 16.65 24.05 -12.91
CA MET A 280 17.50 23.50 -13.95
C MET A 280 16.92 22.15 -14.44
N PRO A 281 16.70 21.96 -15.75
CA PRO A 281 16.37 20.64 -16.29
C PRO A 281 17.47 19.64 -15.95
N VAL A 282 17.08 18.45 -15.48
CA VAL A 282 18.06 17.39 -15.20
C VAL A 282 18.75 16.95 -16.48
N ASP A 283 18.05 16.93 -17.61
CA ASP A 283 18.63 16.62 -18.92
C ASP A 283 19.85 17.48 -19.25
N GLU A 284 19.74 18.81 -19.07
CA GLU A 284 20.84 19.75 -19.31
C GLU A 284 22.03 19.50 -18.38
N LEU A 285 21.79 19.17 -17.09
CA LEU A 285 22.87 18.81 -16.15
C LEU A 285 23.60 17.53 -16.59
N LEU A 286 22.84 16.54 -17.05
CA LEU A 286 23.40 15.27 -17.53
C LEU A 286 24.18 15.45 -18.84
N GLU A 287 23.70 16.30 -19.74
CA GLU A 287 24.42 16.65 -20.97
C GLU A 287 25.72 17.41 -20.66
N ALA A 288 25.67 18.39 -19.77
CA ALA A 288 26.85 19.16 -19.37
C ALA A 288 27.93 18.30 -18.70
N ALA A 289 27.55 17.31 -17.89
CA ALA A 289 28.49 16.38 -17.26
C ALA A 289 29.04 15.32 -18.24
N GLY A 290 28.35 15.10 -19.37
CA GLY A 290 28.69 14.08 -20.35
C GLY A 290 28.53 12.66 -19.80
N VAL A 291 27.29 12.17 -19.66
CA VAL A 291 27.00 10.79 -19.20
C VAL A 291 27.79 9.73 -19.99
N LEU A 292 28.48 8.82 -19.29
CA LEU A 292 29.22 7.72 -19.91
C LEU A 292 28.29 6.64 -20.47
N SER A 293 28.73 5.91 -21.50
CA SER A 293 27.92 4.92 -22.20
C SER A 293 27.50 3.71 -21.35
N ASP A 294 28.23 3.44 -20.27
CA ASP A 294 27.95 2.35 -19.33
C ASP A 294 27.09 2.78 -18.13
N ALA A 295 26.75 4.07 -18.02
CA ALA A 295 25.82 4.57 -17.02
C ALA A 295 24.41 4.05 -17.30
N ARG A 296 23.73 3.57 -16.25
CA ARG A 296 22.38 2.98 -16.34
C ARG A 296 21.33 3.70 -15.49
N SER A 297 21.75 4.31 -14.39
CA SER A 297 20.84 5.00 -13.47
C SER A 297 21.47 6.23 -12.86
N VAL A 298 20.63 7.10 -12.31
CA VAL A 298 21.04 8.30 -11.58
C VAL A 298 20.46 8.26 -10.17
N THR A 299 21.27 8.61 -9.18
CA THR A 299 20.85 8.74 -7.78
C THR A 299 20.89 10.22 -7.40
N PHE A 300 19.79 10.71 -6.84
CA PHE A 300 19.72 12.03 -6.22
C PHE A 300 19.82 11.83 -4.71
N SER A 301 20.79 12.49 -4.07
CA SER A 301 20.98 12.42 -2.62
C SER A 301 20.76 13.79 -1.98
N SER A 302 20.15 13.74 -0.80
CA SER A 302 19.97 14.85 0.11
C SER A 302 21.17 14.99 1.03
N ILE A 303 21.38 16.19 1.56
CA ILE A 303 22.30 16.44 2.68
C ILE A 303 22.04 15.56 3.91
N THR A 304 20.82 15.01 4.06
CA THR A 304 20.47 14.11 5.17
C THR A 304 20.96 12.68 4.96
N GLY A 305 21.47 12.35 3.78
CA GLY A 305 21.75 10.98 3.35
C GLY A 305 20.56 10.31 2.66
N TYR A 306 19.36 10.89 2.74
CA TYR A 306 18.19 10.41 1.99
C TYR A 306 18.47 10.42 0.49
N SER A 307 18.26 9.32 -0.21
CA SER A 307 18.53 9.27 -1.65
C SER A 307 17.55 8.38 -2.40
N ARG A 308 17.30 8.73 -3.66
CA ARG A 308 16.45 7.94 -4.57
C ARG A 308 17.09 7.80 -5.94
N ARG A 309 16.95 6.62 -6.52
CA ARG A 309 17.56 6.21 -7.78
C ARG A 309 16.51 6.07 -8.88
N PHE A 310 16.84 6.49 -10.10
CA PHE A 310 15.95 6.45 -11.26
C PHE A 310 16.71 5.99 -12.50
N SER A 311 15.97 5.48 -13.50
CA SER A 311 16.59 5.26 -14.81
C SER A 311 17.01 6.60 -15.41
N ILE A 312 18.08 6.61 -16.21
CA ILE A 312 18.55 7.84 -16.86
C ILE A 312 17.46 8.41 -17.77
N ALA A 313 16.79 7.55 -18.55
CA ALA A 313 15.73 7.96 -19.47
C ALA A 313 14.59 8.70 -18.76
N GLU A 314 14.18 8.21 -17.60
CA GLU A 314 13.15 8.86 -16.79
C GLU A 314 13.65 10.18 -16.19
N ALA A 315 14.88 10.20 -15.67
CA ALA A 315 15.44 11.37 -15.02
C ALA A 315 15.67 12.56 -15.95
N ARG A 316 15.87 12.32 -17.26
CA ARG A 316 15.92 13.40 -18.26
C ARG A 316 14.61 14.22 -18.31
N GLY A 317 13.48 13.63 -17.95
CA GLY A 317 12.19 14.33 -17.84
C GLY A 317 11.98 15.10 -16.54
N TYR A 318 12.98 15.15 -15.65
CA TYR A 318 12.87 15.77 -14.33
C TYR A 318 13.45 17.18 -14.27
N LEU A 319 13.13 17.88 -13.20
CA LEU A 319 13.59 19.23 -12.91
C LEU A 319 14.26 19.27 -11.54
N LEU A 320 15.43 19.90 -11.44
CA LEU A 320 16.02 20.30 -10.17
C LEU A 320 15.53 21.71 -9.82
N ALA A 321 14.42 21.78 -9.08
CA ALA A 321 13.73 23.02 -8.77
C ALA A 321 14.44 23.83 -7.67
N THR A 322 14.53 25.14 -7.88
CA THR A 322 14.96 26.14 -6.89
C THR A 322 13.82 27.08 -6.49
N ARG A 323 12.69 27.05 -7.23
CA ARG A 323 11.50 27.88 -7.01
C ARG A 323 10.20 27.07 -7.14
N VAL A 324 9.14 27.58 -6.52
CA VAL A 324 7.78 27.04 -6.62
C VAL A 324 6.76 28.18 -6.60
N GLY A 325 5.82 28.21 -7.53
CA GLY A 325 4.80 29.27 -7.62
C GLY A 325 5.41 30.68 -7.76
N GLY A 326 6.50 30.81 -8.52
CA GLY A 326 7.21 32.08 -8.73
C GLY A 326 8.11 32.55 -7.59
N GLU A 327 8.05 31.94 -6.40
CA GLU A 327 8.87 32.32 -5.24
C GLU A 327 10.01 31.31 -4.98
N PRO A 328 11.12 31.73 -4.33
CA PRO A 328 12.18 30.80 -3.95
C PRO A 328 11.63 29.67 -3.06
N LEU A 329 12.19 28.46 -3.18
CA LEU A 329 11.83 27.38 -2.27
C LEU A 329 12.06 27.79 -0.82
N SER A 330 11.11 27.46 0.04
CA SER A 330 11.28 27.50 1.49
C SER A 330 12.08 26.29 1.95
N HIS A 331 12.75 26.43 3.11
CA HIS A 331 13.55 25.35 3.71
C HIS A 331 12.77 24.03 3.82
N GLY A 332 11.54 24.06 4.34
CA GLY A 332 10.74 22.85 4.52
C GLY A 332 10.27 22.18 3.22
N HIS A 333 10.41 22.88 2.08
CA HIS A 333 10.17 22.36 0.75
C HIS A 333 11.45 21.98 0.00
N GLY A 334 12.59 21.95 0.69
CA GLY A 334 13.85 21.43 0.16
C GLY A 334 14.80 22.47 -0.40
N ALA A 335 14.67 23.74 -0.03
CA ALA A 335 15.62 24.77 -0.44
C ALA A 335 17.07 24.40 0.00
N PRO A 336 18.10 24.66 -0.82
CA PRO A 336 18.04 25.49 -2.02
C PRO A 336 17.61 24.75 -3.29
N ALA A 337 17.70 23.42 -3.34
CA ALA A 337 17.34 22.62 -4.51
C ALA A 337 16.58 21.34 -4.13
N ARG A 338 15.51 21.04 -4.87
CA ARG A 338 14.76 19.78 -4.74
C ARG A 338 14.57 19.12 -6.10
N LEU A 339 14.47 17.80 -6.09
CA LEU A 339 14.02 17.05 -7.25
C LEU A 339 12.50 17.18 -7.42
N VAL A 340 12.08 17.45 -8.65
CA VAL A 340 10.71 17.37 -9.15
C VAL A 340 10.64 16.18 -10.09
N ALA A 341 9.96 15.11 -9.67
CA ALA A 341 9.89 13.83 -10.35
C ALA A 341 8.44 13.44 -10.71
N PRO A 342 7.84 14.04 -11.76
CA PRO A 342 6.47 13.74 -12.16
C PRO A 342 6.24 12.25 -12.41
N GLY A 343 5.05 11.75 -12.07
CA GLY A 343 4.70 10.32 -12.21
C GLY A 343 5.22 9.42 -11.09
N ARG A 344 6.05 9.95 -10.18
CA ARG A 344 6.53 9.26 -8.98
C ARG A 344 5.79 9.74 -7.72
N ARG A 345 5.87 8.95 -6.64
CA ARG A 345 5.24 9.29 -5.35
C ARG A 345 6.06 10.36 -4.64
N GLY A 346 5.46 11.07 -3.69
CA GLY A 346 6.11 12.21 -3.03
C GLY A 346 7.43 11.88 -2.31
N PHE A 347 7.65 10.63 -1.88
CA PHE A 347 8.93 10.21 -1.32
C PHE A 347 10.03 10.05 -2.40
N ASP A 348 9.69 9.93 -3.68
CA ASP A 348 10.68 10.00 -4.77
C ASP A 348 11.22 11.44 -4.98
N TRP A 349 10.54 12.47 -4.47
CA TRP A 349 10.87 13.87 -4.69
C TRP A 349 11.87 14.37 -3.64
N VAL A 350 13.14 14.00 -3.83
CA VAL A 350 14.25 14.30 -2.91
C VAL A 350 14.35 15.80 -2.65
N LYS A 351 14.41 16.17 -1.37
CA LYS A 351 14.60 17.56 -0.91
C LYS A 351 16.07 17.79 -0.53
N TRP A 352 16.50 19.05 -0.54
CA TRP A 352 17.85 19.45 -0.13
C TRP A 352 18.93 18.65 -0.88
N VAL A 353 18.74 18.50 -2.19
CA VAL A 353 19.63 17.70 -3.03
C VAL A 353 21.01 18.34 -3.01
N ASP A 354 22.05 17.59 -2.68
CA ASP A 354 23.45 18.06 -2.73
C ASP A 354 24.30 17.27 -3.73
N THR A 355 23.81 16.12 -4.16
CA THR A 355 24.55 15.19 -4.99
C THR A 355 23.65 14.54 -6.02
N ILE A 356 24.14 14.48 -7.25
CA ILE A 356 23.63 13.66 -8.34
C ILE A 356 24.74 12.68 -8.75
N THR A 357 24.52 11.38 -8.57
CA THR A 357 25.50 10.34 -8.89
C THR A 357 25.00 9.47 -10.03
N LEU A 358 25.76 9.41 -11.13
CA LEU A 358 25.54 8.48 -12.23
C LEU A 358 26.15 7.13 -11.88
N ASN A 359 25.39 6.06 -12.07
CA ASN A 359 25.75 4.71 -11.67
C ASN A 359 25.71 3.77 -12.88
N THR A 360 26.63 2.81 -12.91
CA THR A 360 26.63 1.70 -13.88
C THR A 360 25.60 0.61 -13.53
N GLY A 361 25.12 0.58 -12.29
CA GLY A 361 24.02 -0.29 -11.85
C GLY A 361 22.64 0.23 -12.23
N SER A 362 21.65 -0.66 -12.36
CA SER A 362 20.25 -0.31 -12.61
C SER A 362 19.57 0.38 -11.42
N GLU A 363 18.50 1.11 -11.71
CA GLU A 363 17.60 1.76 -10.79
C GLU A 363 16.86 0.82 -9.83
N TRP A 364 16.76 -0.49 -10.11
CA TRP A 364 16.15 -1.46 -9.21
C TRP A 364 17.05 -1.86 -8.03
N TRP A 365 18.32 -1.43 -8.04
CA TRP A 365 19.22 -1.53 -6.89
C TRP A 365 18.89 -0.47 -5.83
N GLN A 366 17.65 -0.45 -5.38
CA GLN A 366 17.14 0.31 -4.25
C GLN A 366 15.87 -0.41 -3.71
N PRO A 367 15.56 -0.28 -2.42
CA PRO A 367 14.28 -0.75 -1.89
C PRO A 367 13.11 0.07 -2.45
N PRO A 368 11.90 -0.52 -2.58
CA PRO A 368 10.71 0.19 -3.09
C PRO A 368 10.26 1.34 -2.17
N PHE A 369 10.63 1.27 -0.89
CA PHE A 369 10.47 2.35 0.08
C PHE A 369 11.84 2.74 0.64
N PRO A 370 12.08 4.02 0.91
CA PRO A 370 13.33 4.47 1.53
C PRO A 370 13.48 3.85 2.92
N LEU A 371 14.68 3.36 3.23
CA LEU A 371 15.01 2.77 4.54
C LEU A 371 15.61 3.77 5.52
N THR A 372 16.00 4.93 5.01
CA THR A 372 16.62 6.06 5.71
C THR A 372 15.94 7.32 5.23
#